data_AF-K9PFZ0-F1
#
_entry.id   AF-K9PFZ0-F1
#
_cell.length_a   1.000
_cell.length_b   1.000
_cell.length_c   1.000
_cell.angle_alpha   90.00
_cell.angle_beta   90.00
_cell.angle_gamma   90.00
#
_symmetry.space_group_name_H-M   'P 1'
#
loop_
_entity.id
_entity.type
_entity.pdbx_description
1 polymer ?
#
loop_
_entity_poly.entity_id
_entity_poly.type
_entity_poly.pdbx_seq_one_letter_code
_entity_poly.pdbx_strand_id
1 'polypeptide(L)'
;MLNQIPTLPNLQHFVDRFSMYMTLENSISHTAIQWKSEPYLQRNIDLYKTRHDKFSALLNQGSEQDIVEFWLDMVLNSSPLKQSWEPENRIQKAWKHLSLYCEESCYRAASQVWKENKYKCWEEYIFFARCLVYDPVKFPAILAKYDPHHAPLYTYMTEVLRKSIKDEGAIAKFSKWRLLCKKSNKELKESLIRYGKYEPDVSRFLFARKYFKQIYQFNKIQNPATRSGQRWLEPDSNDFQEAAQYYNAEKLLAIAPHQVAVSKEVSGEEIQRWMETCIIALRNYPQSITPSISLESIEAVSHYEIFYIEIEDYISEKESLCQRIETVLEQELLMLNNDQKEILYLYYGLGWNQKQIAAKFAVTQGAIARRLQTIERKLINVIFKLKQPQKWVAKYVKMWLEFNYETPDDSDLIHTALVAAIKQLNTASQNLLRLYYGQKIDAESIVKKLYLSPEKIDDLLYQINHELETVLLRQIDIMIKKFLDMWLSKKSQSLHKNFTSPSKQLIST
;
A
#
# COMPACT_ATOMS: atom_id res chain seq x y z
N MET A 1 -22.62 29.34 -10.37
CA MET A 1 -21.48 30.27 -10.48
C MET A 1 -20.33 29.49 -11.10
N LEU A 2 -19.99 29.84 -12.34
CA LEU A 2 -19.47 28.93 -13.36
C LEU A 2 -17.94 28.85 -13.37
N ASN A 3 -17.39 27.65 -13.14
CA ASN A 3 -16.11 27.11 -13.64
C ASN A 3 -14.93 28.08 -13.90
N GLN A 4 -14.74 29.14 -13.10
CA GLN A 4 -13.57 30.00 -13.24
C GLN A 4 -12.36 29.26 -12.68
N ILE A 5 -11.25 29.27 -13.42
CA ILE A 5 -9.97 28.79 -12.90
C ILE A 5 -9.57 29.69 -11.71
N PRO A 6 -9.34 29.14 -10.50
CA PRO A 6 -8.93 29.94 -9.36
C PRO A 6 -7.62 30.67 -9.65
N THR A 7 -7.47 31.85 -9.07
CA THR A 7 -6.21 32.59 -9.16
C THR A 7 -5.12 31.81 -8.45
N LEU A 8 -3.97 31.64 -9.11
CA LEU A 8 -2.79 31.04 -8.49
C LEU A 8 -2.19 32.02 -7.48
N PRO A 9 -2.00 31.65 -6.21
CA PRO A 9 -1.32 32.52 -5.24
C PRO A 9 0.13 32.79 -5.68
N ASN A 10 0.62 34.01 -5.45
CA ASN A 10 2.02 34.35 -5.73
C ASN A 10 2.94 33.70 -4.70
N LEU A 11 4.02 33.07 -5.15
CA LEU A 11 5.12 32.64 -4.30
C LEU A 11 5.97 33.85 -3.92
N GLN A 12 6.32 33.97 -2.63
CA GLN A 12 7.10 35.10 -2.12
C GLN A 12 8.59 34.99 -2.50
N HIS A 13 9.14 33.77 -2.54
CA HIS A 13 10.52 33.52 -2.93
C HIS A 13 10.57 32.62 -4.16
N PHE A 14 11.40 32.98 -5.15
CA PHE A 14 11.53 32.19 -6.38
C PHE A 14 12.10 30.79 -6.12
N VAL A 15 12.90 30.63 -5.05
CA VAL A 15 13.45 29.34 -4.61
C VAL A 15 12.35 28.35 -4.25
N ASP A 16 11.22 28.83 -3.74
CA ASP A 16 10.08 28.00 -3.37
C ASP A 16 9.49 27.26 -4.59
N ARG A 17 9.70 27.77 -5.80
CA ARG A 17 9.27 27.10 -7.05
C ARG A 17 9.92 25.72 -7.23
N PHE A 18 11.10 25.50 -6.63
CA PHE A 18 11.83 24.23 -6.75
C PHE A 18 11.45 23.23 -5.65
N SER A 19 10.66 23.63 -4.65
CA SER A 19 10.27 22.79 -3.51
C SER A 19 8.78 22.82 -3.22
N MET A 20 7.97 23.59 -3.95
CA MET A 20 6.53 23.67 -3.76
C MET A 20 5.76 23.15 -4.97
N TYR A 21 4.59 22.59 -4.72
CA TYR A 21 3.65 22.13 -5.73
C TYR A 21 2.25 22.66 -5.47
N MET A 22 1.42 22.76 -6.52
CA MET A 22 0.05 23.24 -6.33
C MET A 22 -0.87 22.09 -5.89
N THR A 23 -1.82 22.36 -5.00
CA THR A 23 -2.96 21.48 -4.68
C THR A 23 -4.26 22.17 -5.00
N LEU A 24 -5.25 21.37 -5.40
CA LEU A 24 -6.63 21.82 -5.50
C LEU A 24 -7.33 21.48 -4.19
N GLU A 25 -7.68 22.50 -3.42
CA GLU A 25 -8.54 22.35 -2.24
C GLU A 25 -9.99 22.60 -2.67
N ASN A 26 -10.83 21.58 -2.53
CA ASN A 26 -12.26 21.69 -2.77
C ASN A 26 -12.97 21.80 -1.42
N SER A 27 -13.32 23.03 -1.04
CA SER A 27 -14.30 23.26 0.04
C SER A 27 -15.72 23.21 -0.55
N ILE A 28 -16.72 22.99 0.31
CA ILE A 28 -18.14 22.85 -0.10
C ILE A 28 -18.63 24.06 -0.90
N SER A 29 -18.04 25.25 -0.71
CA SER A 29 -18.43 26.49 -1.39
C SER A 29 -17.42 27.02 -2.40
N HIS A 30 -16.13 26.66 -2.31
CA HIS A 30 -15.08 27.23 -3.17
C HIS A 30 -13.94 26.23 -3.48
N THR A 31 -13.51 26.23 -4.74
CA THR A 31 -12.25 25.59 -5.17
C THR A 31 -11.13 26.63 -5.11
N ALA A 32 -10.07 26.33 -4.36
CA ALA A 32 -8.87 27.17 -4.25
C ALA A 32 -7.62 26.41 -4.67
N ILE A 33 -6.67 27.13 -5.26
CA ILE A 33 -5.32 26.60 -5.51
C ILE A 33 -4.43 27.04 -4.35
N GLN A 34 -3.71 26.09 -3.77
CA GLN A 34 -2.74 26.35 -2.71
C GLN A 34 -1.37 25.80 -3.08
N TRP A 35 -0.31 26.48 -2.65
CA TRP A 35 1.03 25.93 -2.69
C TRP A 35 1.31 25.10 -1.44
N LYS A 36 1.80 23.88 -1.62
CA LYS A 36 2.30 23.04 -0.53
C LYS A 36 3.78 22.78 -0.73
N SER A 37 4.52 22.79 0.38
CA SER A 37 5.95 22.48 0.39
C SER A 37 6.16 20.97 0.32
N GLU A 38 7.23 20.57 -0.36
CA GLU A 38 7.81 19.24 -0.39
C GLU A 38 9.03 19.21 0.54
N PRO A 39 8.88 18.77 1.81
CA PRO A 39 9.90 19.01 2.84
C PRO A 39 11.26 18.40 2.52
N TYR A 40 11.31 17.27 1.82
CA TYR A 40 12.58 16.63 1.48
C TYR A 40 13.34 17.36 0.37
N LEU A 41 12.63 18.04 -0.55
CA LEU A 41 13.24 18.89 -1.57
C LEU A 41 13.68 20.20 -0.94
N GLN A 42 12.89 20.77 -0.02
CA GLN A 42 13.30 21.94 0.75
C GLN A 42 14.62 21.67 1.49
N ARG A 43 14.71 20.57 2.25
CA ARG A 43 15.94 20.13 2.92
C ARG A 43 17.10 19.92 1.93
N ASN A 44 16.79 19.50 0.70
CA ASN A 44 17.83 19.34 -0.32
C ASN A 44 18.37 20.68 -0.80
N ILE A 45 17.51 21.67 -1.04
CA ILE A 45 17.93 23.04 -1.36
C ILE A 45 18.78 23.61 -0.22
N ASP A 46 18.36 23.44 1.03
CA ASP A 46 19.12 23.92 2.20
C ASP A 46 20.50 23.26 2.30
N LEU A 47 20.59 21.96 1.98
CA LEU A 47 21.86 21.23 1.91
C LEU A 47 22.79 21.81 0.83
N TYR A 48 22.30 22.06 -0.39
CA TYR A 48 23.12 22.66 -1.45
C TYR A 48 23.49 24.11 -1.13
N LYS A 49 22.59 24.89 -0.53
CA LYS A 49 22.88 26.26 -0.07
C LYS A 49 24.03 26.30 0.94
N THR A 50 24.12 25.31 1.83
CA THR A 50 25.13 25.25 2.91
C THR A 50 26.43 24.59 2.50
N ARG A 51 26.41 23.63 1.57
CA ARG A 51 27.56 22.78 1.22
C ARG A 51 28.12 23.00 -0.19
N HIS A 52 27.44 23.76 -1.04
CA HIS A 52 27.84 23.96 -2.44
C HIS A 52 28.01 25.44 -2.78
N ASP A 53 29.24 25.95 -2.74
CA ASP A 53 29.57 27.38 -2.91
C ASP A 53 28.98 27.99 -4.18
N LYS A 54 29.09 27.30 -5.33
CA LYS A 54 28.50 27.77 -6.60
C LYS A 54 26.99 27.96 -6.47
N PHE A 55 26.26 26.97 -5.94
CA PHE A 55 24.81 27.04 -5.78
C PHE A 55 24.40 28.15 -4.80
N SER A 56 25.15 28.31 -3.71
CA SER A 56 24.95 29.39 -2.74
C SER A 56 25.14 30.77 -3.38
N ALA A 57 26.15 30.94 -4.23
CA ALA A 57 26.36 32.17 -5.00
C ALA A 57 25.20 32.47 -5.95
N LEU A 58 24.69 31.45 -6.67
CA LEU A 58 23.54 31.60 -7.57
C LEU A 58 22.27 32.03 -6.82
N LEU A 59 22.02 31.46 -5.63
CA LEU A 59 20.92 31.86 -4.77
C LEU A 59 21.01 33.34 -4.34
N ASN A 60 22.22 33.80 -4.00
CA ASN A 60 22.44 35.18 -3.55
C ASN A 60 22.36 36.21 -4.69
N GLN A 61 22.69 35.80 -5.92
CA GLN A 61 22.55 36.64 -7.12
C GLN A 61 21.08 36.86 -7.52
N GLY A 62 20.18 35.98 -7.08
CA GLY A 62 18.74 36.10 -7.35
C GLY A 62 18.33 35.75 -8.79
N SER A 63 19.21 35.12 -9.58
CA SER A 63 18.88 34.66 -10.93
C SER A 63 18.15 33.31 -10.88
N GLU A 64 16.85 33.32 -11.13
CA GLU A 64 16.03 32.10 -11.25
C GLU A 64 16.54 31.18 -12.36
N GLN A 65 16.97 31.76 -13.49
CA GLN A 65 17.48 31.05 -14.65
C GLN A 65 18.74 30.25 -14.31
N ASP A 66 19.67 30.83 -13.53
CA ASP A 66 20.94 30.15 -13.23
C ASP A 66 20.71 28.92 -12.32
N ILE A 67 19.69 28.97 -11.45
CA ILE A 67 19.28 27.81 -10.64
C ILE A 67 18.64 26.73 -11.51
N VAL A 68 17.82 27.12 -12.49
CA VAL A 68 17.28 26.17 -13.48
C VAL A 68 18.41 25.49 -14.23
N GLU A 69 19.39 26.27 -14.72
CA GLU A 69 20.55 25.76 -15.45
C GLU A 69 21.41 24.83 -14.58
N PHE A 70 21.60 25.16 -13.30
CA PHE A 70 22.28 24.28 -12.35
C PHE A 70 21.62 22.89 -12.26
N TRP A 71 20.29 22.84 -12.13
CA TRP A 71 19.58 21.56 -12.08
C TRP A 71 19.53 20.84 -13.43
N LEU A 72 19.43 21.58 -14.54
CA LEU A 72 19.49 21.03 -15.90
C LEU A 72 20.86 20.38 -16.19
N ASP A 73 21.94 21.05 -15.84
CA ASP A 73 23.30 20.51 -15.94
C ASP A 73 23.44 19.22 -15.13
N MET A 74 22.81 19.15 -13.95
CA MET A 74 22.89 17.98 -13.10
C MET A 74 22.20 16.77 -13.72
N VAL A 75 21.07 16.98 -14.40
CA VAL A 75 20.28 15.88 -14.97
C VAL A 75 20.68 15.50 -16.40
N LEU A 76 21.13 16.46 -17.22
CA LEU A 76 21.50 16.23 -18.62
C LEU A 76 22.99 15.95 -18.79
N ASN A 77 23.84 16.67 -18.04
CA ASN A 77 25.29 16.66 -18.21
C ASN A 77 26.03 15.96 -17.06
N SER A 78 25.30 15.48 -16.04
CA SER A 78 25.88 14.97 -14.78
C SER A 78 26.85 15.96 -14.10
N SER A 79 26.67 17.25 -14.35
CA SER A 79 27.51 18.35 -13.85
C SER A 79 26.73 19.18 -12.83
N PRO A 80 27.30 19.59 -11.68
CA PRO A 80 28.68 19.38 -11.23
C PRO A 80 28.96 17.92 -10.85
N LEU A 81 30.24 17.51 -10.83
CA LEU A 81 30.66 16.16 -10.39
C LEU A 81 30.15 15.86 -8.97
N LYS A 82 29.90 14.57 -8.70
CA LYS A 82 29.38 14.12 -7.41
C LYS A 82 30.34 14.43 -6.26
N GLN A 83 29.82 15.11 -5.23
CA GLN A 83 30.56 15.38 -3.99
C GLN A 83 30.25 14.30 -2.93
N SER A 84 31.15 14.11 -1.97
CA SER A 84 31.05 13.03 -0.97
C SER A 84 29.84 13.13 -0.04
N TRP A 85 29.32 14.34 0.19
CA TRP A 85 28.14 14.59 1.03
C TRP A 85 26.81 14.44 0.27
N GLU A 86 26.83 14.37 -1.06
CA GLU A 86 25.61 14.31 -1.86
C GLU A 86 24.94 12.93 -1.77
N PRO A 87 23.60 12.89 -1.72
CA PRO A 87 22.87 11.63 -1.65
C PRO A 87 23.03 10.84 -2.95
N GLU A 88 22.94 9.50 -2.87
CA GLU A 88 23.02 8.62 -4.04
C GLU A 88 21.97 8.95 -5.11
N ASN A 89 20.80 9.42 -4.70
CA ASN A 89 19.70 9.81 -5.57
C ASN A 89 19.72 11.27 -6.02
N ARG A 90 20.89 11.95 -6.05
CA ARG A 90 20.98 13.39 -6.44
C ARG A 90 20.33 13.72 -7.78
N ILE A 91 20.53 12.90 -8.82
CA ILE A 91 19.95 13.12 -10.16
C ILE A 91 18.41 13.03 -10.09
N GLN A 92 17.89 12.07 -9.33
CA GLN A 92 16.43 11.93 -9.15
C GLN A 92 15.85 13.14 -8.41
N LYS A 93 16.57 13.72 -7.43
CA LYS A 93 16.16 14.95 -6.74
C LYS A 93 16.18 16.15 -7.67
N ALA A 94 17.20 16.29 -8.50
CA ALA A 94 17.29 17.36 -9.50
C ALA A 94 16.14 17.31 -10.51
N TRP A 95 15.79 16.11 -11.02
CA TRP A 95 14.59 15.93 -11.86
C TRP A 95 13.33 16.44 -11.18
N LYS A 96 13.16 16.18 -9.89
CA LYS A 96 12.00 16.64 -9.14
C LYS A 96 11.99 18.14 -8.91
N HIS A 97 13.13 18.75 -8.61
CA HIS A 97 13.24 20.20 -8.53
C HIS A 97 12.77 20.86 -9.83
N LEU A 98 13.19 20.32 -10.98
CA LEU A 98 12.75 20.79 -12.30
C LEU A 98 11.26 20.50 -12.56
N SER A 99 10.73 19.35 -12.13
CA SER A 99 9.30 19.06 -12.25
C SER A 99 8.45 20.03 -11.41
N LEU A 100 8.85 20.31 -10.16
CA LEU A 100 8.15 21.28 -9.31
C LEU A 100 8.24 22.70 -9.86
N TYR A 101 9.40 23.08 -10.39
CA TYR A 101 9.58 24.36 -11.09
C TYR A 101 8.56 24.55 -12.23
N CYS A 102 8.18 23.46 -12.91
CA CYS A 102 7.20 23.48 -14.00
C CYS A 102 5.74 23.50 -13.53
N GLU A 103 5.43 23.49 -12.24
CA GLU A 103 4.05 23.54 -11.72
C GLU A 103 3.32 24.81 -12.18
N GLU A 104 3.94 25.97 -12.06
CA GLU A 104 3.34 27.21 -12.54
C GLU A 104 3.12 27.20 -14.06
N SER A 105 4.04 26.57 -14.82
CA SER A 105 3.89 26.39 -16.26
C SER A 105 2.68 25.51 -16.59
N CYS A 106 2.40 24.48 -15.79
CA CYS A 106 1.19 23.67 -15.92
C CYS A 106 -0.09 24.49 -15.74
N TYR A 107 -0.13 25.35 -14.71
CA TYR A 107 -1.26 26.25 -14.47
C TYR A 107 -1.44 27.26 -15.61
N ARG A 108 -0.37 27.92 -16.04
CA ARG A 108 -0.41 28.94 -17.10
C ARG A 108 -0.86 28.35 -18.42
N ALA A 109 -0.32 27.20 -18.81
CA ALA A 109 -0.74 26.50 -20.02
C ALA A 109 -2.24 26.14 -19.97
N ALA A 110 -2.69 25.55 -18.86
CA ALA A 110 -4.10 25.22 -18.64
C ALA A 110 -5.03 26.44 -18.68
N SER A 111 -4.63 27.53 -18.01
CA SER A 111 -5.36 28.79 -17.97
C SER A 111 -5.51 29.40 -19.37
N GLN A 112 -4.45 29.38 -20.18
CA GLN A 112 -4.48 29.89 -21.55
C GLN A 112 -5.44 29.07 -22.42
N VAL A 113 -5.34 27.73 -22.41
CA VAL A 113 -6.26 26.88 -23.19
C VAL A 113 -7.71 27.02 -22.72
N TRP A 114 -7.94 27.13 -21.41
CA TRP A 114 -9.27 27.33 -20.87
C TRP A 114 -9.89 28.66 -21.29
N LYS A 115 -9.11 29.75 -21.30
CA LYS A 115 -9.59 31.07 -21.78
C LYS A 115 -10.03 31.03 -23.25
N GLU A 116 -9.33 30.25 -24.08
CA GLU A 116 -9.68 30.05 -25.48
C GLU A 116 -10.89 29.12 -25.67
N ASN A 117 -11.09 28.14 -24.78
CA ASN A 117 -12.17 27.16 -24.87
C ASN A 117 -12.82 26.88 -23.50
N LYS A 118 -13.76 27.76 -23.12
CA LYS A 118 -14.44 27.78 -21.82
C LYS A 118 -15.39 26.60 -21.58
N TYR A 119 -15.59 25.72 -22.56
CA TYR A 119 -16.53 24.59 -22.46
C TYR A 119 -15.96 23.38 -21.71
N LYS A 120 -14.68 23.41 -21.31
CA LYS A 120 -13.99 22.28 -20.68
C LYS A 120 -13.48 22.62 -19.28
N CYS A 121 -13.30 21.58 -18.48
CA CYS A 121 -12.88 21.61 -17.09
C CYS A 121 -11.37 21.95 -17.02
N TRP A 122 -11.01 23.11 -16.46
CA TRP A 122 -9.62 23.60 -16.39
C TRP A 122 -8.73 22.66 -15.55
N GLU A 123 -9.32 21.97 -14.57
CA GLU A 123 -8.69 20.95 -13.73
C GLU A 123 -8.08 19.82 -14.56
N GLU A 124 -8.76 19.44 -15.66
CA GLU A 124 -8.28 18.39 -16.55
C GLU A 124 -7.04 18.83 -17.33
N TYR A 125 -6.97 20.11 -17.69
CA TYR A 125 -5.81 20.67 -18.37
C TYR A 125 -4.58 20.75 -17.46
N ILE A 126 -4.77 21.15 -16.19
CA ILE A 126 -3.69 21.15 -15.19
C ILE A 126 -3.20 19.71 -14.98
N PHE A 127 -4.12 18.77 -14.78
CA PHE A 127 -3.78 17.36 -14.60
C PHE A 127 -3.00 16.80 -15.81
N PHE A 128 -3.42 17.11 -17.03
CA PHE A 128 -2.72 16.67 -18.23
C PHE A 128 -1.30 17.25 -18.31
N ALA A 129 -1.15 18.54 -18.05
CA ALA A 129 0.15 19.18 -18.05
C ALA A 129 1.10 18.51 -17.04
N ARG A 130 0.60 18.20 -15.84
CA ARG A 130 1.33 17.41 -14.84
C ARG A 130 1.69 16.01 -15.31
N CYS A 131 0.79 15.32 -16.01
CA CYS A 131 1.11 14.01 -16.58
C CYS A 131 2.27 14.04 -17.58
N LEU A 132 2.60 15.19 -18.16
CA LEU A 132 3.79 15.33 -19.00
C LEU A 132 5.03 15.67 -18.16
N VAL A 133 4.89 16.58 -17.20
CA VAL A 133 6.00 17.07 -16.35
C VAL A 133 6.51 16.03 -15.36
N TYR A 134 5.65 15.14 -14.86
CA TYR A 134 6.01 14.11 -13.89
C TYR A 134 6.24 12.73 -14.51
N ASP A 135 6.10 12.59 -15.83
CA ASP A 135 6.37 11.34 -16.52
C ASP A 135 7.89 11.18 -16.71
N PRO A 136 8.50 10.11 -16.16
CA PRO A 136 9.95 9.94 -16.14
C PRO A 136 10.56 9.67 -17.52
N VAL A 137 9.73 9.44 -18.55
CA VAL A 137 10.18 9.23 -19.93
C VAL A 137 9.92 10.49 -20.76
N LYS A 138 8.72 11.08 -20.64
CA LYS A 138 8.33 12.24 -21.43
C LYS A 138 9.01 13.52 -20.98
N PHE A 139 9.14 13.74 -19.67
CA PHE A 139 9.73 14.99 -19.18
C PHE A 139 11.19 15.14 -19.61
N PRO A 140 12.07 14.12 -19.46
CA PRO A 140 13.42 14.19 -20.02
C PRO A 140 13.44 14.39 -21.54
N ALA A 141 12.55 13.73 -22.28
CA ALA A 141 12.48 13.88 -23.74
C ALA A 141 12.04 15.30 -24.17
N ILE A 142 11.24 15.99 -23.37
CA ILE A 142 10.84 17.39 -23.58
C ILE A 142 12.02 18.32 -23.27
N LEU A 143 12.72 18.10 -22.14
CA LEU A 143 13.87 18.93 -21.74
C LEU A 143 15.10 18.72 -22.63
N ALA A 144 15.29 17.54 -23.21
CA ALA A 144 16.37 17.30 -24.17
C ALA A 144 16.28 18.15 -25.45
N LYS A 145 15.11 18.75 -25.72
CA LYS A 145 14.87 19.66 -26.85
C LYS A 145 14.87 21.14 -26.44
N TYR A 146 15.04 21.43 -25.15
CA TYR A 146 15.06 22.79 -24.65
C TYR A 146 16.40 23.47 -24.99
N ASP A 147 16.32 24.71 -25.45
CA ASP A 147 17.48 25.56 -25.70
C ASP A 147 17.35 26.86 -24.86
N PRO A 148 18.23 27.08 -23.87
CA PRO A 148 18.17 28.25 -23.00
C PRO A 148 18.44 29.58 -23.73
N HIS A 149 19.05 29.56 -24.92
CA HIS A 149 19.32 30.79 -25.69
C HIS A 149 18.06 31.37 -26.34
N HIS A 150 17.02 30.56 -26.53
CA HIS A 150 15.79 30.98 -27.21
C HIS A 150 14.72 31.53 -26.25
N ALA A 151 14.55 30.90 -25.09
CA ALA A 151 13.58 31.34 -24.08
C ALA A 151 13.91 30.74 -22.70
N PRO A 152 13.51 31.39 -21.59
CA PRO A 152 13.56 30.78 -20.26
C PRO A 152 12.71 29.51 -20.19
N LEU A 153 13.11 28.56 -19.33
CA LEU A 153 12.46 27.25 -19.23
C LEU A 153 10.96 27.35 -18.98
N TYR A 154 10.52 28.27 -18.12
CA TYR A 154 9.10 28.45 -17.83
C TYR A 154 8.28 28.80 -19.10
N THR A 155 8.83 29.62 -19.99
CA THR A 155 8.15 30.05 -21.23
C THR A 155 8.08 28.89 -22.20
N TYR A 156 9.20 28.20 -22.39
CA TYR A 156 9.26 27.00 -23.22
C TYR A 156 8.26 25.93 -22.76
N MET A 157 8.27 25.60 -21.46
CA MET A 157 7.38 24.59 -20.89
C MET A 157 5.91 25.01 -21.01
N THR A 158 5.58 26.28 -20.77
CA THR A 158 4.20 26.76 -20.94
C THR A 158 3.69 26.54 -22.37
N GLU A 159 4.49 26.84 -23.39
CA GLU A 159 4.09 26.65 -24.80
C GLU A 159 4.02 25.17 -25.21
N VAL A 160 5.00 24.35 -24.80
CA VAL A 160 4.97 22.90 -25.05
C VAL A 160 3.73 22.27 -24.42
N LEU A 161 3.44 22.61 -23.16
CA LEU A 161 2.27 22.10 -22.45
C LEU A 161 0.98 22.62 -23.08
N ARG A 162 0.91 23.91 -23.46
CA ARG A 162 -0.27 24.48 -24.13
C ARG A 162 -0.57 23.76 -25.44
N LYS A 163 0.43 23.56 -26.30
CA LYS A 163 0.28 22.82 -27.55
C LYS A 163 -0.19 21.40 -27.29
N SER A 164 0.46 20.72 -26.34
CA SER A 164 0.11 19.34 -25.97
C SER A 164 -1.34 19.24 -25.47
N ILE A 165 -1.79 20.18 -24.61
CA ILE A 165 -3.18 20.25 -24.12
C ILE A 165 -4.15 20.47 -25.30
N LYS A 166 -3.81 21.33 -26.28
CA LYS A 166 -4.66 21.60 -27.44
C LYS A 166 -4.77 20.37 -28.36
N ASP A 167 -3.65 19.76 -28.69
CA ASP A 167 -3.57 18.59 -29.57
C ASP A 167 -4.40 17.42 -28.99
N GLU A 168 -4.29 17.23 -27.69
CA GLU A 168 -5.01 16.20 -26.96
C GLU A 168 -6.49 16.59 -26.74
N GLY A 169 -6.75 17.85 -26.38
CA GLY A 169 -8.07 18.42 -26.22
C GLY A 169 -8.93 18.34 -27.49
N ALA A 170 -8.35 18.55 -28.67
CA ALA A 170 -9.07 18.52 -29.95
C ALA A 170 -9.75 17.17 -30.22
N ILE A 171 -9.22 16.06 -29.70
CA ILE A 171 -9.69 14.72 -30.03
C ILE A 171 -10.84 14.26 -29.09
N ALA A 172 -11.40 15.16 -28.26
CA ALA A 172 -12.41 14.84 -27.22
C ALA A 172 -12.00 13.66 -26.30
N LYS A 173 -10.69 13.39 -26.27
CA LYS A 173 -10.05 12.29 -25.55
C LYS A 173 -10.13 12.47 -24.03
N PHE A 174 -10.63 13.57 -23.50
CA PHE A 174 -10.44 13.94 -22.10
C PHE A 174 -11.77 14.05 -21.37
N SER A 175 -11.87 13.27 -20.30
CA SER A 175 -12.97 13.26 -19.34
C SER A 175 -12.43 12.70 -18.02
N LYS A 176 -12.83 13.29 -16.90
CA LYS A 176 -12.57 12.77 -15.55
C LYS A 176 -12.94 11.28 -15.40
N TRP A 177 -13.94 10.82 -16.14
CA TRP A 177 -14.35 9.41 -16.17
C TRP A 177 -13.38 8.53 -16.95
N ARG A 178 -12.77 9.06 -18.02
CA ARG A 178 -11.66 8.39 -18.71
C ARG A 178 -10.47 8.21 -17.77
N LEU A 179 -10.10 9.27 -17.03
CA LEU A 179 -9.02 9.21 -16.05
C LEU A 179 -9.27 8.07 -15.06
N LEU A 180 -10.46 8.07 -14.46
CA LEU A 180 -10.88 7.01 -13.55
C LEU A 180 -10.82 5.63 -14.21
N CYS A 181 -11.32 5.46 -15.44
CA CYS A 181 -11.38 4.14 -16.09
C CYS A 181 -10.01 3.61 -16.59
N LYS A 182 -9.09 4.49 -16.95
CA LYS A 182 -7.78 4.12 -17.55
C LYS A 182 -6.69 3.84 -16.52
N LYS A 183 -6.78 4.41 -15.32
CA LYS A 183 -5.77 4.20 -14.27
C LYS A 183 -5.73 2.75 -13.77
N SER A 184 -4.57 2.28 -13.33
CA SER A 184 -4.46 0.95 -12.71
C SER A 184 -5.08 0.95 -11.31
N ASN A 185 -5.42 -0.21 -10.77
CA ASN A 185 -5.86 -0.32 -9.38
C ASN A 185 -4.76 0.09 -8.39
N LYS A 186 -3.48 -0.15 -8.76
CA LYS A 186 -2.32 0.26 -7.98
C LYS A 186 -2.23 1.78 -7.86
N GLU A 187 -2.24 2.49 -8.99
CA GLU A 187 -2.20 3.97 -9.00
C GLU A 187 -3.38 4.57 -8.23
N LEU A 188 -4.58 4.00 -8.40
CA LEU A 188 -5.74 4.49 -7.66
C LEU A 188 -5.61 4.25 -6.16
N LYS A 189 -5.18 3.06 -5.72
CA LYS A 189 -4.93 2.75 -4.31
C LYS A 189 -3.94 3.74 -3.71
N GLU A 190 -2.81 3.97 -4.37
CA GLU A 190 -1.79 4.95 -3.94
C GLU A 190 -2.38 6.36 -3.85
N SER A 191 -3.15 6.78 -4.86
CA SER A 191 -3.76 8.11 -4.86
C SER A 191 -4.76 8.30 -3.71
N LEU A 192 -5.55 7.27 -3.39
CA LEU A 192 -6.52 7.30 -2.29
C LEU A 192 -5.84 7.39 -0.94
N ILE A 193 -4.78 6.61 -0.71
CA ILE A 193 -4.02 6.63 0.54
C ILE A 193 -3.38 8.01 0.75
N ARG A 194 -2.78 8.59 -0.30
CA ARG A 194 -2.25 9.96 -0.23
C ARG A 194 -3.32 11.01 0.01
N TYR A 195 -4.54 10.75 -0.45
CA TYR A 195 -5.71 11.60 -0.18
C TYR A 195 -6.27 11.41 1.25
N GLY A 196 -5.64 10.57 2.08
CA GLY A 196 -6.05 10.32 3.46
C GLY A 196 -7.16 9.28 3.59
N LYS A 197 -7.34 8.40 2.59
CA LYS A 197 -8.28 7.28 2.63
C LYS A 197 -7.55 5.98 2.95
N TYR A 198 -8.03 5.29 3.98
CA TYR A 198 -7.48 4.03 4.46
C TYR A 198 -8.51 2.91 4.34
N GLU A 199 -8.16 1.69 4.74
CA GLU A 199 -9.15 0.63 4.86
C GLU A 199 -10.20 1.00 5.93
N PRO A 200 -11.49 0.67 5.72
CA PRO A 200 -12.03 -0.18 4.66
C PRO A 200 -12.41 0.58 3.37
N ASP A 201 -12.30 1.91 3.34
CA ASP A 201 -12.75 2.76 2.23
C ASP A 201 -12.00 2.44 0.93
N VAL A 202 -10.70 2.19 1.00
CA VAL A 202 -9.88 1.85 -0.17
C VAL A 202 -10.40 0.61 -0.89
N SER A 203 -10.61 -0.50 -0.16
CA SER A 203 -11.18 -1.72 -0.74
C SER A 203 -12.56 -1.49 -1.32
N ARG A 204 -13.42 -0.74 -0.62
CA ARG A 204 -14.78 -0.39 -1.08
C ARG A 204 -14.75 0.41 -2.38
N PHE A 205 -13.88 1.42 -2.48
CA PHE A 205 -13.79 2.27 -3.67
C PHE A 205 -13.23 1.51 -4.87
N LEU A 206 -12.21 0.67 -4.66
CA LEU A 206 -11.66 -0.17 -5.73
C LEU A 206 -12.68 -1.17 -6.25
N PHE A 207 -13.45 -1.80 -5.36
CA PHE A 207 -14.50 -2.74 -5.73
C PHE A 207 -15.67 -2.04 -6.43
N ALA A 208 -16.13 -0.89 -5.95
CA ALA A 208 -17.14 -0.06 -6.62
C ALA A 208 -16.71 0.37 -8.01
N ARG A 209 -15.46 0.81 -8.16
CA ARG A 209 -14.91 1.22 -9.45
C ARG A 209 -14.89 0.09 -10.46
N LYS A 210 -14.64 -1.16 -10.03
CA LYS A 210 -14.67 -2.33 -10.92
C LYS A 210 -16.00 -2.40 -11.67
N TYR A 211 -17.13 -2.32 -10.95
CA TYR A 211 -18.46 -2.42 -11.54
C TYR A 211 -18.86 -1.14 -12.27
N PHE A 212 -18.62 0.03 -11.68
CA PHE A 212 -18.87 1.30 -12.37
C PHE A 212 -18.16 1.35 -13.73
N LYS A 213 -16.89 0.95 -13.81
CA LYS A 213 -16.12 0.93 -15.06
C LYS A 213 -16.77 0.04 -16.12
N GLN A 214 -17.30 -1.13 -15.74
CA GLN A 214 -17.96 -2.04 -16.68
C GLN A 214 -19.26 -1.43 -17.22
N ILE A 215 -20.13 -0.96 -16.33
CA ILE A 215 -21.41 -0.33 -16.68
C ILE A 215 -21.20 0.90 -17.54
N TYR A 216 -20.32 1.79 -17.12
CA TYR A 216 -20.01 3.01 -17.86
C TYR A 216 -19.43 2.72 -19.25
N GLN A 217 -18.55 1.72 -19.38
CA GLN A 217 -18.03 1.32 -20.69
C GLN A 217 -19.13 0.78 -21.62
N PHE A 218 -20.02 -0.04 -21.08
CA PHE A 218 -21.14 -0.59 -21.84
C PHE A 218 -22.13 0.51 -22.25
N ASN A 219 -22.64 1.28 -21.30
CA ASN A 219 -23.71 2.26 -21.50
C ASN A 219 -23.27 3.51 -22.28
N LYS A 220 -22.04 3.99 -22.07
CA LYS A 220 -21.59 5.30 -22.59
C LYS A 220 -20.54 5.24 -23.69
N ILE A 221 -19.76 4.17 -23.76
CA ILE A 221 -18.62 4.10 -24.71
C ILE A 221 -18.90 3.12 -25.85
N GLN A 222 -19.44 1.95 -25.54
CA GLN A 222 -19.64 0.88 -26.52
C GLN A 222 -21.05 0.88 -27.13
N ASN A 223 -22.03 1.44 -26.43
CA ASN A 223 -23.42 1.50 -26.90
C ASN A 223 -23.54 2.30 -28.22
N PRO A 224 -23.94 1.66 -29.33
CA PRO A 224 -24.08 2.32 -30.64
C PRO A 224 -25.05 3.50 -30.64
N ALA A 225 -26.08 3.49 -29.80
CA ALA A 225 -27.10 4.54 -29.73
C ALA A 225 -26.59 5.83 -29.07
N THR A 226 -25.59 5.73 -28.18
CA THR A 226 -24.97 6.88 -27.48
C THR A 226 -23.57 7.19 -28.02
N ARG A 227 -23.11 6.45 -29.03
CA ARG A 227 -21.75 6.54 -29.57
C ARG A 227 -21.50 7.85 -30.30
N SER A 228 -21.10 8.88 -29.55
CA SER A 228 -20.60 10.16 -30.08
C SER A 228 -19.08 10.08 -30.33
N GLY A 229 -18.64 9.34 -31.34
CA GLY A 229 -17.22 9.27 -31.72
C GLY A 229 -16.27 8.86 -30.58
N GLN A 230 -15.09 9.52 -30.46
CA GLN A 230 -14.09 9.28 -29.39
C GLN A 230 -14.40 9.98 -28.05
N ARG A 231 -15.59 10.57 -27.88
CA ARG A 231 -15.93 11.39 -26.72
C ARG A 231 -16.43 10.55 -25.54
N TRP A 232 -15.86 10.79 -24.36
CA TRP A 232 -16.29 10.16 -23.10
C TRP A 232 -17.43 10.99 -22.48
N LEU A 233 -18.65 10.46 -22.51
CA LEU A 233 -19.86 11.14 -22.01
C LEU A 233 -19.92 11.16 -20.48
N GLU A 234 -20.65 12.11 -19.88
CA GLU A 234 -20.92 12.05 -18.44
C GLU A 234 -21.85 10.85 -18.12
N PRO A 235 -21.60 10.10 -17.03
CA PRO A 235 -22.53 9.12 -16.53
C PRO A 235 -23.80 9.80 -16.03
N ASP A 236 -24.92 9.09 -16.12
CA ASP A 236 -26.18 9.52 -15.50
C ASP A 236 -26.44 8.75 -14.19
N SER A 237 -27.53 9.10 -13.50
CA SER A 237 -27.90 8.44 -12.24
C SER A 237 -28.16 6.94 -12.42
N ASN A 238 -28.60 6.51 -13.60
CA ASN A 238 -28.88 5.10 -13.86
C ASN A 238 -27.58 4.28 -13.92
N ASP A 239 -26.49 4.82 -14.49
CA ASP A 239 -25.18 4.14 -14.49
C ASP A 239 -24.69 3.84 -13.06
N PHE A 240 -24.87 4.78 -12.14
CA PHE A 240 -24.46 4.60 -10.75
C PHE A 240 -25.38 3.64 -10.00
N GLN A 241 -26.69 3.70 -10.26
CA GLN A 241 -27.66 2.80 -9.65
C GLN A 241 -27.43 1.35 -10.09
N GLU A 242 -27.17 1.13 -11.37
CA GLU A 242 -26.84 -0.19 -11.91
C GLU A 242 -25.51 -0.69 -11.32
N ALA A 243 -24.48 0.17 -11.25
CA ALA A 243 -23.22 -0.18 -10.60
C ALA A 243 -23.39 -0.54 -9.11
N ALA A 244 -24.29 0.13 -8.40
CA ALA A 244 -24.63 -0.19 -7.00
C ALA A 244 -25.34 -1.55 -6.88
N GLN A 245 -26.24 -1.89 -7.80
CA GLN A 245 -26.88 -3.21 -7.84
C GLN A 245 -25.85 -4.32 -8.02
N TYR A 246 -24.93 -4.19 -8.99
CA TYR A 246 -23.84 -5.16 -9.18
C TYR A 246 -22.90 -5.21 -7.99
N TYR A 247 -22.53 -4.07 -7.41
CA TYR A 247 -21.73 -4.02 -6.18
C TYR A 247 -22.39 -4.83 -5.06
N ASN A 248 -23.68 -4.62 -4.81
CA ASN A 248 -24.43 -5.25 -3.72
C ASN A 248 -24.67 -6.75 -3.95
N ALA A 249 -24.85 -7.17 -5.21
CA ALA A 249 -24.96 -8.58 -5.57
C ALA A 249 -23.62 -9.32 -5.38
N GLU A 250 -22.54 -8.69 -5.84
CA GLU A 250 -21.23 -9.33 -5.93
C GLU A 250 -20.42 -9.26 -4.62
N LYS A 251 -20.74 -8.33 -3.71
CA LYS A 251 -20.03 -8.22 -2.42
C LYS A 251 -20.15 -9.48 -1.55
N LEU A 252 -21.11 -10.35 -1.81
CA LEU A 252 -21.32 -11.60 -1.07
C LEU A 252 -20.55 -12.79 -1.64
N LEU A 253 -19.90 -12.62 -2.79
CA LEU A 253 -19.11 -13.70 -3.38
C LEU A 253 -17.79 -13.87 -2.63
N ALA A 254 -17.29 -15.11 -2.59
CA ALA A 254 -16.04 -15.46 -1.90
C ALA A 254 -14.81 -14.65 -2.40
N ILE A 255 -14.87 -14.18 -3.66
CA ILE A 255 -13.83 -13.36 -4.29
C ILE A 255 -13.81 -11.91 -3.80
N ALA A 256 -14.85 -11.44 -3.12
CA ALA A 256 -14.90 -10.08 -2.60
C ALA A 256 -13.88 -9.90 -1.44
N PRO A 257 -13.25 -8.71 -1.32
CA PRO A 257 -12.50 -8.34 -0.13
C PRO A 257 -13.38 -8.41 1.13
N HIS A 258 -12.80 -8.74 2.28
CA HIS A 258 -13.57 -8.88 3.52
C HIS A 258 -14.26 -7.56 3.91
N GLN A 259 -13.52 -6.46 3.81
CA GLN A 259 -13.94 -5.07 4.05
C GLN A 259 -15.18 -4.66 3.23
N VAL A 260 -15.34 -5.28 2.05
CA VAL A 260 -16.47 -5.10 1.14
C VAL A 260 -17.63 -6.00 1.52
N ALA A 261 -17.38 -7.29 1.80
CA ALA A 261 -18.41 -8.26 2.16
C ALA A 261 -19.16 -7.88 3.44
N VAL A 262 -18.45 -7.30 4.42
CA VAL A 262 -19.05 -6.88 5.70
C VAL A 262 -19.81 -5.55 5.62
N SER A 263 -19.64 -4.79 4.53
CA SER A 263 -20.22 -3.46 4.38
C SER A 263 -21.75 -3.49 4.21
N LYS A 264 -22.39 -2.38 4.56
CA LYS A 264 -23.83 -2.14 4.29
C LYS A 264 -24.11 -2.09 2.78
N GLU A 265 -25.37 -2.21 2.41
CA GLU A 265 -25.77 -1.98 1.02
C GLU A 265 -25.50 -0.54 0.64
N VAL A 266 -25.06 -0.35 -0.61
CA VAL A 266 -24.61 0.93 -1.14
C VAL A 266 -25.61 1.43 -2.16
N SER A 267 -25.96 2.71 -2.13
CA SER A 267 -26.84 3.34 -3.12
C SER A 267 -26.08 3.87 -4.35
N GLY A 268 -26.80 4.21 -5.43
CA GLY A 268 -26.20 4.87 -6.59
C GLY A 268 -25.50 6.18 -6.22
N GLU A 269 -26.08 6.98 -5.33
CA GLU A 269 -25.49 8.25 -4.86
C GLU A 269 -24.20 8.04 -4.07
N GLU A 270 -24.09 6.95 -3.32
CA GLU A 270 -22.85 6.57 -2.64
C GLU A 270 -21.76 6.17 -3.63
N ILE A 271 -22.09 5.33 -4.63
CA ILE A 271 -21.14 4.98 -5.70
C ILE A 271 -20.68 6.24 -6.42
N GLN A 272 -21.59 7.16 -6.75
CA GLN A 272 -21.23 8.44 -7.37
C GLN A 272 -20.22 9.21 -6.52
N ARG A 273 -20.51 9.44 -5.23
CA ARG A 273 -19.60 10.13 -4.30
C ARG A 273 -18.24 9.45 -4.19
N TRP A 274 -18.20 8.11 -4.18
CA TRP A 274 -16.95 7.36 -4.16
C TRP A 274 -16.15 7.52 -5.45
N MET A 275 -16.80 7.51 -6.61
CA MET A 275 -16.12 7.72 -7.89
C MET A 275 -15.59 9.16 -8.02
N GLU A 276 -16.34 10.15 -7.53
CA GLU A 276 -15.89 11.54 -7.44
C GLU A 276 -14.68 11.68 -6.50
N THR A 277 -14.71 11.01 -5.35
CA THR A 277 -13.56 10.94 -4.43
C THR A 277 -12.33 10.33 -5.12
N CYS A 278 -12.51 9.23 -5.85
CA CYS A 278 -11.44 8.60 -6.64
C CYS A 278 -10.88 9.56 -7.70
N ILE A 279 -11.75 10.31 -8.38
CA ILE A 279 -11.34 11.29 -9.39
C ILE A 279 -10.54 12.43 -8.74
N ILE A 280 -10.97 12.95 -7.60
CA ILE A 280 -10.27 14.03 -6.88
C ILE A 280 -8.89 13.53 -6.43
N ALA A 281 -8.83 12.33 -5.84
CA ALA A 281 -7.57 11.69 -5.46
C ALA A 281 -6.63 11.53 -6.66
N LEU A 282 -7.13 11.05 -7.80
CA LEU A 282 -6.36 10.89 -9.03
C LEU A 282 -5.93 12.23 -9.65
N ARG A 283 -6.74 13.30 -9.55
CA ARG A 283 -6.39 14.63 -10.08
C ARG A 283 -5.22 15.27 -9.34
N ASN A 284 -5.11 14.99 -8.03
CA ASN A 284 -3.98 15.39 -7.21
C ASN A 284 -2.78 14.43 -7.33
N TYR A 285 -2.90 13.35 -8.11
CA TYR A 285 -1.82 12.40 -8.41
C TYR A 285 -1.27 12.69 -9.82
N PRO A 286 -0.10 13.34 -9.97
CA PRO A 286 1.15 12.86 -9.39
C PRO A 286 1.92 13.96 -8.62
N GLN A 287 1.91 13.92 -7.29
CA GLN A 287 2.79 14.75 -6.47
C GLN A 287 4.03 13.95 -6.08
N SER A 288 5.11 14.12 -6.84
CA SER A 288 6.49 13.72 -6.55
C SER A 288 6.76 12.22 -6.25
N ILE A 289 7.57 11.57 -7.09
CA ILE A 289 7.99 10.18 -6.91
C ILE A 289 9.07 10.09 -5.81
N THR A 290 8.65 10.14 -4.52
CA THR A 290 9.17 9.42 -3.32
C THR A 290 10.50 9.83 -2.62
N PRO A 291 10.64 9.68 -1.28
CA PRO A 291 10.25 8.53 -0.43
C PRO A 291 9.10 8.90 0.54
N SER A 292 8.20 8.03 1.00
CA SER A 292 8.19 6.58 1.23
C SER A 292 6.74 6.13 1.48
N ILE A 293 5.96 5.97 0.41
CA ILE A 293 4.68 5.25 0.42
C ILE A 293 4.67 4.44 -0.88
N SER A 294 5.63 3.52 -1.03
CA SER A 294 5.38 2.31 -1.82
C SER A 294 4.39 1.45 -1.03
N LEU A 295 3.64 0.56 -1.69
CA LEU A 295 2.83 -0.42 -0.96
C LEU A 295 3.68 -1.16 0.09
N GLU A 296 4.95 -1.43 -0.20
CA GLU A 296 5.88 -2.07 0.75
C GLU A 296 6.23 -1.18 1.96
N SER A 297 6.12 0.15 1.84
CA SER A 297 6.29 1.06 2.99
C SER A 297 4.97 1.31 3.74
N ILE A 298 3.80 1.12 3.11
CA ILE A 298 2.49 1.17 3.81
C ILE A 298 2.27 -0.08 4.64
N GLU A 299 2.71 -1.25 4.17
CA GLU A 299 2.73 -2.48 4.97
C GLU A 299 3.59 -2.33 6.23
N ALA A 300 4.57 -1.42 6.23
CA ALA A 300 5.36 -1.06 7.41
C ALA A 300 4.78 0.12 8.24
N VAL A 301 3.78 0.84 7.72
CA VAL A 301 3.21 2.08 8.30
C VAL A 301 1.72 1.92 8.64
N SER A 302 1.17 0.69 8.64
CA SER A 302 -0.18 0.40 9.17
C SER A 302 -0.33 0.66 10.68
N HIS A 303 0.74 1.09 11.35
CA HIS A 303 0.71 1.62 12.70
C HIS A 303 0.14 3.06 12.73
N TYR A 304 -1.17 3.22 12.50
CA TYR A 304 -1.89 4.40 12.95
C TYR A 304 -2.82 4.04 14.12
N GLU A 305 -2.39 4.47 15.30
CA GLU A 305 -3.18 4.94 16.45
C GLU A 305 -4.63 4.42 16.54
N ILE A 306 -4.75 3.14 16.90
CA ILE A 306 -5.94 2.61 17.58
C ILE A 306 -5.50 2.41 19.03
N PHE A 307 -6.02 3.24 19.95
CA PHE A 307 -5.95 3.09 21.42
C PHE A 307 -4.72 2.31 21.93
N TYR A 308 -3.58 3.00 22.05
CA TYR A 308 -2.43 2.50 22.79
C TYR A 308 -2.80 2.40 24.28
N ILE A 309 -3.29 1.24 24.69
CA ILE A 309 -3.03 0.74 26.03
C ILE A 309 -1.60 0.18 25.97
N GLU A 310 -0.66 0.92 26.58
CA GLU A 310 0.64 0.45 27.09
C GLU A 310 1.45 -0.47 26.14
N ILE A 311 2.00 0.10 25.05
CA ILE A 311 2.96 -0.58 24.14
C ILE A 311 4.34 0.06 24.31
N GLU A 312 4.83 0.13 25.53
CA GLU A 312 6.28 0.23 25.80
C GLU A 312 6.79 -1.08 26.43
N ASP A 313 5.92 -1.82 27.13
CA ASP A 313 6.20 -3.16 27.64
C ASP A 313 6.21 -4.25 26.54
N TYR A 314 5.48 -4.09 25.43
CA TYR A 314 5.28 -5.16 24.45
C TYR A 314 6.50 -5.47 23.56
N ILE A 315 7.39 -4.50 23.31
CA ILE A 315 8.61 -4.72 22.51
C ILE A 315 9.69 -5.43 23.34
N SER A 316 9.87 -5.00 24.59
CA SER A 316 10.73 -5.67 25.58
C SER A 316 10.23 -7.09 25.89
N GLU A 317 8.91 -7.28 25.95
CA GLU A 317 8.29 -8.59 26.16
C GLU A 317 8.42 -9.52 24.92
N LYS A 318 8.37 -8.97 23.69
CA LYS A 318 8.58 -9.76 22.46
C LYS A 318 10.01 -10.27 22.32
N GLU A 319 11.02 -9.41 22.53
CA GLU A 319 12.43 -9.81 22.47
C GLU A 319 12.75 -10.83 23.56
N SER A 320 12.27 -10.60 24.79
CA SER A 320 12.45 -11.55 25.88
C SER A 320 11.71 -12.87 25.65
N LEU A 321 10.54 -12.89 24.99
CA LEU A 321 9.80 -14.12 24.72
C LEU A 321 10.46 -14.98 23.62
N CYS A 322 11.01 -14.37 22.57
CA CYS A 322 11.81 -15.10 21.58
C CYS A 322 13.05 -15.73 22.22
N GLN A 323 13.78 -14.97 23.03
CA GLN A 323 14.95 -15.48 23.78
C GLN A 323 14.57 -16.61 24.74
N ARG A 324 13.41 -16.52 25.41
CA ARG A 324 12.89 -17.58 26.28
C ARG A 324 12.56 -18.85 25.48
N ILE A 325 11.92 -18.73 24.32
CA ILE A 325 11.65 -19.89 23.44
C ILE A 325 12.97 -20.55 23.04
N GLU A 326 13.94 -19.77 22.57
CA GLU A 326 15.24 -20.29 22.15
C GLU A 326 15.95 -21.00 23.31
N THR A 327 15.99 -20.37 24.49
CA THR A 327 16.63 -20.94 25.69
C THR A 327 16.01 -22.28 26.07
N VAL A 328 14.67 -22.38 26.11
CA VAL A 328 13.99 -23.61 26.52
C VAL A 328 14.15 -24.70 25.45
N LEU A 329 14.13 -24.34 24.15
CA LEU A 329 14.42 -25.29 23.07
C LEU A 329 15.86 -25.81 23.12
N GLU A 330 16.83 -24.95 23.44
CA GLU A 330 18.24 -25.35 23.62
C GLU A 330 18.41 -26.32 24.79
N GLN A 331 17.79 -26.03 25.93
CA GLN A 331 17.77 -26.94 27.07
C GLN A 331 17.20 -28.31 26.70
N GLU A 332 16.11 -28.34 25.93
CA GLU A 332 15.50 -29.58 25.48
C GLU A 332 16.36 -30.34 24.47
N LEU A 333 17.07 -29.64 23.58
CA LEU A 333 18.08 -30.26 22.71
C LEU A 333 19.23 -30.87 23.52
N LEU A 334 19.70 -30.22 24.58
CA LEU A 334 20.76 -30.75 25.45
C LEU A 334 20.34 -32.06 26.14
N MET A 335 19.05 -32.19 26.47
CA MET A 335 18.47 -33.39 27.08
C MET A 335 18.25 -34.57 26.10
N LEU A 336 18.43 -34.36 24.79
CA LEU A 336 18.39 -35.45 23.81
C LEU A 336 19.61 -36.36 23.94
N ASN A 337 19.43 -37.66 23.70
CA ASN A 337 20.55 -38.58 23.65
C ASN A 337 21.40 -38.38 22.38
N ASN A 338 22.57 -39.00 22.32
CA ASN A 338 23.53 -38.79 21.22
C ASN A 338 22.93 -39.20 19.86
N ASP A 339 22.25 -40.34 19.78
CA ASP A 339 21.58 -40.79 18.55
C ASP A 339 20.55 -39.78 18.04
N GLN A 340 19.73 -39.19 18.94
CA GLN A 340 18.72 -38.20 18.59
C GLN A 340 19.35 -36.90 18.10
N LYS A 341 20.42 -36.41 18.76
CA LYS A 341 21.18 -35.24 18.34
C LYS A 341 21.80 -35.45 16.97
N GLU A 342 22.38 -36.63 16.74
CA GLU A 342 22.99 -36.98 15.46
C GLU A 342 21.95 -37.09 14.34
N ILE A 343 20.80 -37.72 14.58
CA ILE A 343 19.70 -37.78 13.61
C ILE A 343 19.23 -36.36 13.22
N LEU A 344 19.05 -35.46 14.19
CA LEU A 344 18.68 -34.06 13.91
C LEU A 344 19.75 -33.36 13.07
N TYR A 345 21.02 -33.51 13.42
CA TYR A 345 22.12 -32.90 12.71
C TYR A 345 22.23 -33.39 11.25
N LEU A 346 22.09 -34.70 11.02
CA LEU A 346 22.11 -35.25 9.67
C LEU A 346 20.92 -34.75 8.83
N TYR A 347 19.73 -34.69 9.43
CA TYR A 347 18.51 -34.29 8.73
C TYR A 347 18.45 -32.78 8.46
N TYR A 348 18.53 -31.95 9.51
CA TYR A 348 18.38 -30.50 9.42
C TYR A 348 19.70 -29.76 9.11
N GLY A 349 20.84 -30.32 9.50
CA GLY A 349 22.17 -29.71 9.30
C GLY A 349 22.78 -30.06 7.94
N LEU A 350 22.85 -31.36 7.63
CA LEU A 350 23.46 -31.86 6.38
C LEU A 350 22.44 -32.13 5.25
N GLY A 351 21.14 -31.98 5.51
CA GLY A 351 20.10 -32.19 4.50
C GLY A 351 19.97 -33.65 4.04
N TRP A 352 20.42 -34.62 4.85
CA TRP A 352 20.28 -36.03 4.51
C TRP A 352 18.81 -36.45 4.52
N ASN A 353 18.43 -37.27 3.55
CA ASN A 353 17.10 -37.86 3.54
C ASN A 353 17.01 -39.04 4.54
N GLN A 354 15.79 -39.39 4.92
CA GLN A 354 15.54 -40.43 5.93
C GLN A 354 16.10 -41.81 5.55
N LYS A 355 16.25 -42.13 4.25
CA LYS A 355 16.84 -43.39 3.78
C LYS A 355 18.35 -43.43 4.03
N GLN A 356 19.04 -42.33 3.76
CA GLN A 356 20.48 -42.18 4.03
C GLN A 356 20.78 -42.30 5.53
N ILE A 357 19.97 -41.64 6.37
CA ILE A 357 20.09 -41.73 7.83
C ILE A 357 19.80 -43.17 8.29
N ALA A 358 18.75 -43.80 7.78
CA ALA A 358 18.38 -45.18 8.13
C ALA A 358 19.51 -46.17 7.82
N ALA A 359 20.18 -46.02 6.67
CA ALA A 359 21.35 -46.83 6.31
C ALA A 359 22.50 -46.65 7.31
N LYS A 360 22.79 -45.41 7.74
CA LYS A 360 23.83 -45.13 8.75
C LYS A 360 23.56 -45.81 10.08
N PHE A 361 22.32 -45.78 10.55
CA PHE A 361 21.92 -46.34 11.84
C PHE A 361 21.53 -47.83 11.78
N ALA A 362 21.63 -48.49 10.61
CA ALA A 362 21.18 -49.86 10.39
C ALA A 362 19.73 -50.12 10.84
N VAL A 363 18.83 -49.16 10.59
CA VAL A 363 17.39 -49.25 10.92
C VAL A 363 16.54 -49.00 9.67
N THR A 364 15.22 -49.15 9.79
CA THR A 364 14.29 -48.82 8.70
C THR A 364 14.05 -47.32 8.58
N GLN A 365 13.72 -46.85 7.37
CA GLN A 365 13.31 -45.45 7.15
C GLN A 365 12.15 -45.04 8.08
N GLY A 366 11.16 -45.92 8.28
CA GLY A 366 10.03 -45.66 9.18
C GLY A 366 10.43 -45.56 10.66
N ALA A 367 11.55 -46.15 11.07
CA ALA A 367 12.09 -45.94 12.41
C ALA A 367 12.69 -44.54 12.55
N ILE A 368 13.41 -44.04 11.54
CA ILE A 368 13.94 -42.66 11.52
C ILE A 368 12.80 -41.64 11.51
N ALA A 369 11.76 -41.83 10.69
CA ALA A 369 10.60 -40.94 10.65
C ALA A 369 9.92 -40.83 12.02
N ARG A 370 9.69 -41.96 12.70
CA ARG A 370 9.12 -41.98 14.06
C ARG A 370 10.03 -41.31 15.09
N ARG A 371 11.35 -41.50 15.00
CA ARG A 371 12.32 -40.85 15.89
C ARG A 371 12.30 -39.32 15.70
N LEU A 372 12.34 -38.83 14.46
CA LEU A 372 12.22 -37.40 14.14
C LEU A 372 10.90 -36.82 14.68
N GLN A 373 9.77 -37.48 14.37
CA GLN A 373 8.45 -37.04 14.85
C GLN A 373 8.37 -37.02 16.40
N THR A 374 9.03 -37.95 17.07
CA THR A 374 9.08 -37.98 18.55
C THR A 374 9.84 -36.78 19.11
N ILE A 375 10.98 -36.44 18.50
CA ILE A 375 11.79 -35.29 18.89
C ILE A 375 11.03 -33.99 18.61
N GLU A 376 10.50 -33.83 17.39
CA GLU A 376 9.70 -32.67 16.99
C GLU A 376 8.51 -32.47 17.92
N ARG A 377 7.76 -33.54 18.24
CA ARG A 377 6.62 -33.47 19.17
C ARG A 377 7.05 -32.99 20.56
N LYS A 378 8.21 -33.44 21.06
CA LYS A 378 8.75 -32.99 22.34
C LYS A 378 9.03 -31.48 22.31
N LEU A 379 9.69 -30.99 21.26
CA LEU A 379 10.03 -29.57 21.09
C LEU A 379 8.79 -28.69 20.86
N ILE A 380 7.82 -29.16 20.06
CA ILE A 380 6.53 -28.50 19.87
C ILE A 380 5.80 -28.36 21.20
N ASN A 381 5.71 -29.44 21.99
CA ASN A 381 5.03 -29.43 23.28
C ASN A 381 5.63 -28.41 24.26
N VAL A 382 6.93 -28.19 24.18
CA VAL A 382 7.63 -27.19 24.99
C VAL A 382 7.20 -25.77 24.61
N ILE A 383 7.11 -25.47 23.31
CA ILE A 383 6.59 -24.19 22.81
C ILE A 383 5.11 -24.03 23.23
N PHE A 384 4.29 -25.08 23.14
CA PHE A 384 2.90 -25.05 23.60
C PHE A 384 2.76 -24.76 25.09
N LYS A 385 3.57 -25.40 25.93
CA LYS A 385 3.56 -25.17 27.38
C LYS A 385 3.96 -23.73 27.74
N LEU A 386 4.86 -23.14 26.98
CA LEU A 386 5.32 -21.77 27.18
C LEU A 386 4.28 -20.74 26.69
N LYS A 387 3.70 -20.95 25.50
CA LYS A 387 2.79 -19.99 24.86
C LYS A 387 1.32 -20.13 25.27
N GLN A 388 0.94 -21.31 25.75
CA GLN A 388 -0.40 -21.63 26.25
C GLN A 388 -1.54 -21.09 25.37
N PRO A 389 -1.56 -21.39 24.05
CA PRO A 389 -2.56 -20.84 23.12
C PRO A 389 -4.00 -21.12 23.54
N GLN A 390 -4.23 -22.29 24.15
CA GLN A 390 -5.52 -22.68 24.73
C GLN A 390 -6.10 -21.67 25.75
N LYS A 391 -5.25 -20.84 26.38
CA LYS A 391 -5.69 -19.87 27.41
C LYS A 391 -6.08 -18.51 26.86
N TRP A 392 -5.55 -18.12 25.69
CA TRP A 392 -5.75 -16.77 25.15
C TRP A 392 -6.51 -16.74 23.84
N VAL A 393 -6.57 -17.85 23.08
CA VAL A 393 -7.20 -17.87 21.75
C VAL A 393 -8.66 -17.46 21.81
N ALA A 394 -9.45 -17.97 22.76
CA ALA A 394 -10.86 -17.58 22.92
C ALA A 394 -11.02 -16.06 23.15
N LYS A 395 -10.22 -15.50 24.06
CA LYS A 395 -10.22 -14.04 24.31
C LYS A 395 -9.81 -13.26 23.06
N TYR A 396 -8.79 -13.74 22.35
CA TYR A 396 -8.28 -13.08 21.15
C TYR A 396 -9.32 -13.09 20.02
N VAL A 397 -9.95 -14.23 19.72
CA VAL A 397 -11.00 -14.33 18.70
C VAL A 397 -12.14 -13.36 19.00
N LYS A 398 -12.59 -13.31 20.26
CA LYS A 398 -13.63 -12.37 20.68
C LYS A 398 -13.21 -10.90 20.48
N MET A 399 -12.02 -10.53 20.94
CA MET A 399 -11.51 -9.17 20.75
C MET A 399 -11.36 -8.83 19.26
N TRP A 400 -10.85 -9.77 18.47
CA TRP A 400 -10.68 -9.58 17.04
C TRP A 400 -12.04 -9.35 16.34
N LEU A 401 -13.07 -10.12 16.68
CA LEU A 401 -14.41 -9.91 16.16
C LEU A 401 -14.98 -8.52 16.53
N GLU A 402 -14.72 -8.05 17.75
CA GLU A 402 -15.21 -6.77 18.25
C GLU A 402 -14.49 -5.56 17.64
N PHE A 403 -13.16 -5.65 17.46
CA PHE A 403 -12.33 -4.49 17.13
C PHE A 403 -11.71 -4.53 15.73
N ASN A 404 -11.51 -5.70 15.14
CA ASN A 404 -10.73 -5.86 13.90
C ASN A 404 -11.51 -6.51 12.76
N TYR A 405 -12.73 -7.01 13.01
CA TYR A 405 -13.54 -7.68 11.98
C TYR A 405 -13.79 -6.81 10.75
N GLU A 406 -14.09 -5.52 10.90
CA GLU A 406 -14.35 -4.65 9.74
C GLU A 406 -13.08 -4.32 8.94
N THR A 407 -11.95 -4.20 9.63
CA THR A 407 -10.65 -3.78 9.09
C THR A 407 -9.55 -4.72 9.55
N PRO A 408 -9.52 -5.97 9.06
CA PRO A 408 -8.46 -6.89 9.37
C PRO A 408 -7.15 -6.38 8.78
N ASP A 409 -6.07 -6.51 9.55
CA ASP A 409 -4.71 -6.29 9.06
C ASP A 409 -4.29 -7.46 8.16
N ASP A 410 -4.20 -7.20 6.85
CA ASP A 410 -3.80 -8.20 5.85
C ASP A 410 -2.33 -8.64 5.99
N SER A 411 -1.50 -7.92 6.76
CA SER A 411 -0.13 -8.30 7.07
C SER A 411 -0.02 -9.25 8.27
N ASP A 412 -1.05 -9.30 9.12
CA ASP A 412 -1.11 -10.21 10.25
C ASP A 412 -1.61 -11.60 9.82
N LEU A 413 -0.76 -12.61 10.02
CA LEU A 413 -1.06 -14.00 9.69
C LEU A 413 -2.27 -14.55 10.45
N ILE A 414 -2.51 -14.09 11.69
CA ILE A 414 -3.66 -14.49 12.49
C ILE A 414 -4.93 -13.88 11.92
N HIS A 415 -4.94 -12.59 11.61
CA HIS A 415 -6.08 -11.93 10.98
C HIS A 415 -6.41 -12.58 9.63
N THR A 416 -5.39 -12.82 8.81
CA THR A 416 -5.53 -13.51 7.52
C THR A 416 -6.15 -14.90 7.69
N ALA A 417 -5.70 -15.66 8.69
CA ALA A 417 -6.25 -16.97 9.01
C ALA A 417 -7.72 -16.89 9.45
N LEU A 418 -8.08 -15.92 10.30
CA LEU A 418 -9.46 -15.72 10.78
C LEU A 418 -10.40 -15.30 9.63
N VAL A 419 -9.96 -14.40 8.75
CA VAL A 419 -10.73 -14.01 7.57
C VAL A 419 -10.94 -15.22 6.64
N ALA A 420 -9.91 -16.04 6.43
CA ALA A 420 -10.04 -17.27 5.65
C ALA A 420 -11.01 -18.27 6.29
N ALA A 421 -11.00 -18.38 7.62
CA ALA A 421 -11.94 -19.22 8.37
C ALA A 421 -13.39 -18.74 8.18
N ILE A 422 -13.64 -17.43 8.29
CA ILE A 422 -14.97 -16.85 8.08
C ILE A 422 -15.49 -17.15 6.68
N LYS A 423 -14.64 -17.07 5.66
CA LYS A 423 -15.03 -17.39 4.27
C LYS A 423 -15.42 -18.86 4.07
N GLN A 424 -15.02 -19.75 4.98
CA GLN A 424 -15.38 -21.18 4.96
C GLN A 424 -16.65 -21.50 5.77
N LEU A 425 -17.11 -20.57 6.62
CA LEU A 425 -18.36 -20.75 7.37
C LEU A 425 -19.55 -20.86 6.41
N ASN A 426 -20.64 -21.46 6.87
CA ASN A 426 -21.89 -21.46 6.11
C ASN A 426 -22.46 -20.03 5.95
N THR A 427 -23.32 -19.83 4.94
CA THR A 427 -23.89 -18.51 4.60
C THR A 427 -24.67 -17.88 5.75
N ALA A 428 -25.35 -18.66 6.60
CA ALA A 428 -26.09 -18.14 7.74
C ALA A 428 -25.14 -17.54 8.80
N SER A 429 -24.06 -18.24 9.12
CA SER A 429 -23.01 -17.79 10.04
C SER A 429 -22.29 -16.55 9.51
N GLN A 430 -21.92 -16.53 8.22
CA GLN A 430 -21.33 -15.35 7.60
C GLN A 430 -22.26 -14.13 7.65
N ASN A 431 -23.55 -14.35 7.37
CA ASN A 431 -24.56 -13.30 7.44
C ASN A 431 -24.73 -12.77 8.86
N LEU A 432 -24.75 -13.65 9.87
CA LEU A 432 -24.86 -13.25 11.27
C LEU A 432 -23.66 -12.39 11.69
N LEU A 433 -22.43 -12.83 11.42
CA LEU A 433 -21.23 -12.05 11.74
C LEU A 433 -21.22 -10.69 11.03
N ARG A 434 -21.63 -10.66 9.75
CA ARG A 434 -21.75 -9.41 9.00
C ARG A 434 -22.75 -8.45 9.63
N LEU A 435 -23.94 -8.91 10.02
CA LEU A 435 -24.95 -8.03 10.63
C LEU A 435 -24.51 -7.56 12.02
N TYR A 436 -23.96 -8.48 12.81
CA TYR A 436 -23.60 -8.25 14.21
C TYR A 436 -22.32 -7.42 14.36
N TYR A 437 -21.20 -7.86 13.78
CA TYR A 437 -19.90 -7.18 13.93
C TYR A 437 -19.62 -6.16 12.81
N GLY A 438 -20.03 -6.47 11.57
CA GLY A 438 -19.78 -5.59 10.42
C GLY A 438 -20.70 -4.37 10.38
N GLN A 439 -22.01 -4.59 10.48
CA GLN A 439 -23.02 -3.53 10.38
C GLN A 439 -23.44 -2.96 11.75
N LYS A 440 -23.02 -3.62 12.84
CA LYS A 440 -23.31 -3.24 14.23
C LYS A 440 -24.81 -3.07 14.50
N ILE A 441 -25.60 -3.98 13.94
CA ILE A 441 -27.04 -4.04 14.17
C ILE A 441 -27.29 -4.67 15.53
N ASP A 442 -28.25 -4.13 16.28
CA ASP A 442 -28.64 -4.66 17.57
C ASP A 442 -29.26 -6.08 17.45
N ALA A 443 -29.12 -6.87 18.51
CA ALA A 443 -29.56 -8.26 18.52
C ALA A 443 -31.07 -8.41 18.23
N GLU A 444 -31.92 -7.49 18.72
CA GLU A 444 -33.36 -7.53 18.48
C GLU A 444 -33.73 -7.29 17.00
N SER A 445 -33.04 -6.37 16.35
CA SER A 445 -33.19 -6.12 14.91
C SER A 445 -32.66 -7.29 14.07
N ILE A 446 -31.60 -7.97 14.51
CA ILE A 446 -31.11 -9.18 13.84
C ILE A 446 -32.12 -10.33 13.99
N VAL A 447 -32.70 -10.53 15.17
CA VAL A 447 -33.81 -11.48 15.44
C VAL A 447 -34.93 -11.28 14.43
N LYS A 448 -35.39 -10.03 14.27
CA LYS A 448 -36.46 -9.68 13.32
C LYS A 448 -36.04 -9.92 11.87
N LYS A 449 -34.81 -9.58 11.51
CA LYS A 449 -34.30 -9.66 10.12
C LYS A 449 -34.02 -11.10 9.67
N LEU A 450 -33.57 -11.96 10.58
CA LEU A 450 -33.25 -13.35 10.29
C LEU A 450 -34.39 -14.32 10.65
N TYR A 451 -35.47 -13.83 11.26
CA TYR A 451 -36.58 -14.64 11.76
C TYR A 451 -36.12 -15.74 12.74
N LEU A 452 -35.18 -15.41 13.63
CA LEU A 452 -34.60 -16.32 14.62
C LEU A 452 -34.96 -15.91 16.05
N SER A 453 -35.03 -16.85 17.00
CA SER A 453 -35.14 -16.50 18.42
C SER A 453 -33.83 -15.91 18.95
N PRO A 454 -33.87 -15.06 20.00
CA PRO A 454 -32.66 -14.52 20.63
C PRO A 454 -31.68 -15.62 21.07
N GLU A 455 -32.20 -16.66 21.72
CA GLU A 455 -31.43 -17.84 22.17
C GLU A 455 -30.68 -18.50 21.02
N LYS A 456 -31.32 -18.57 19.84
CA LYS A 456 -30.71 -19.18 18.66
C LYS A 456 -29.55 -18.35 18.11
N ILE A 457 -29.61 -17.03 18.25
CA ILE A 457 -28.51 -16.14 17.86
C ILE A 457 -27.31 -16.35 18.77
N ASP A 458 -27.54 -16.40 20.08
CA ASP A 458 -26.47 -16.62 21.06
C ASP A 458 -25.81 -17.99 20.86
N ASP A 459 -26.59 -19.04 20.63
CA ASP A 459 -26.10 -20.37 20.28
C ASP A 459 -25.24 -20.35 19.00
N LEU A 460 -25.69 -19.65 17.96
CA LEU A 460 -24.95 -19.54 16.70
C LEU A 460 -23.66 -18.75 16.88
N LEU A 461 -23.68 -17.63 17.60
CA LEU A 461 -22.47 -16.85 17.91
C LEU A 461 -21.48 -17.68 18.74
N TYR A 462 -21.97 -18.46 19.71
CA TYR A 462 -21.14 -19.37 20.49
C TYR A 462 -20.48 -20.43 19.60
N GLN A 463 -21.24 -21.08 18.71
CA GLN A 463 -20.73 -22.07 17.77
C GLN A 463 -19.69 -21.47 16.81
N ILE A 464 -19.96 -20.28 16.28
CA ILE A 464 -19.04 -19.58 15.38
C ILE A 464 -17.73 -19.23 16.10
N ASN A 465 -17.80 -18.67 17.31
CA ASN A 465 -16.61 -18.40 18.11
C ASN A 465 -15.78 -19.67 18.32
N HIS A 466 -16.43 -20.77 18.72
CA HIS A 466 -15.74 -22.04 18.93
C HIS A 466 -15.10 -22.61 17.66
N GLU A 467 -15.76 -22.45 16.50
CA GLU A 467 -15.20 -22.85 15.20
C GLU A 467 -13.97 -22.01 14.83
N LEU A 468 -14.04 -20.68 15.00
CA LEU A 468 -12.92 -19.77 14.75
C LEU A 468 -11.75 -20.03 15.70
N GLU A 469 -12.02 -20.30 16.99
CA GLU A 469 -11.01 -20.72 17.97
C GLU A 469 -10.30 -22.00 17.53
N THR A 470 -11.07 -22.99 17.09
CA THR A 470 -10.53 -24.27 16.61
C THR A 470 -9.66 -24.08 15.37
N VAL A 471 -10.08 -23.24 14.42
CA VAL A 471 -9.28 -22.93 13.23
C VAL A 471 -8.01 -22.18 13.59
N LEU A 472 -8.09 -21.19 14.49
CA LEU A 472 -6.92 -20.44 14.93
C LEU A 472 -5.91 -21.33 15.66
N LEU A 473 -6.37 -22.23 16.55
CA LEU A 473 -5.49 -23.23 17.18
C LEU A 473 -4.74 -24.07 16.14
N ARG A 474 -5.44 -24.58 15.13
CA ARG A 474 -4.81 -25.34 14.03
C ARG A 474 -3.78 -24.51 13.26
N GLN A 475 -4.05 -23.22 13.03
CA GLN A 475 -3.10 -22.34 12.36
C GLN A 475 -1.88 -22.03 13.22
N ILE A 476 -2.07 -21.86 14.53
CA ILE A 476 -0.96 -21.74 15.49
C ILE A 476 -0.11 -23.01 15.48
N ASP A 477 -0.71 -24.21 15.45
CA ASP A 477 0.03 -25.47 15.31
C ASP A 477 0.93 -25.48 14.06
N ILE A 478 0.39 -25.03 12.92
CA ILE A 478 1.14 -24.95 11.65
C ILE A 478 2.28 -23.94 11.75
N MET A 479 2.02 -22.76 12.32
CA MET A 479 3.03 -21.72 12.52
C MET A 479 4.16 -22.18 13.44
N ILE A 480 3.83 -22.85 14.55
CA ILE A 480 4.83 -23.41 15.49
C ILE A 480 5.69 -24.47 14.80
N LYS A 481 5.10 -25.35 14.00
CA LYS A 481 5.85 -26.35 13.22
C LYS A 481 6.84 -25.71 12.26
N LYS A 482 6.37 -24.73 11.46
CA LYS A 482 7.23 -24.00 10.52
C LYS A 482 8.38 -23.27 11.24
N PHE A 483 8.08 -22.61 12.36
CA PHE A 483 9.09 -21.97 13.20
C PHE A 483 10.13 -22.99 13.68
N LEU A 484 9.69 -24.13 14.20
CA LEU A 484 10.59 -25.17 14.69
C LEU A 484 11.49 -25.72 13.59
N ASP A 485 10.95 -26.01 12.40
CA ASP A 485 11.73 -26.50 11.26
C ASP A 485 12.81 -25.50 10.84
N MET A 486 12.46 -24.21 10.75
CA MET A 486 13.41 -23.15 10.44
C MET A 486 14.48 -23.01 11.53
N TRP A 487 14.07 -23.05 12.80
CA TRP A 487 14.96 -22.93 13.94
C TRP A 487 15.95 -24.10 14.02
N LEU A 488 15.47 -25.35 13.86
CA LEU A 488 16.31 -26.55 13.84
C LEU A 488 17.29 -26.54 12.67
N SER A 489 16.87 -26.09 11.49
CA SER A 489 17.74 -25.93 10.33
C SER A 489 18.86 -24.93 10.61
N LYS A 490 18.51 -23.73 11.10
CA LYS A 490 19.49 -22.68 11.45
C LYS A 490 20.45 -23.15 12.54
N LYS A 491 19.94 -23.77 13.60
CA LYS A 491 20.77 -24.24 14.73
C LYS A 491 21.72 -25.36 14.29
N SER A 492 21.23 -26.36 13.54
CA SER A 492 22.04 -27.49 13.09
C SER A 492 23.12 -27.08 12.09
N GLN A 493 22.83 -26.10 11.22
CA GLN A 493 23.83 -25.53 10.31
C GLN A 493 24.87 -24.67 11.04
N SER A 494 24.49 -23.96 12.10
CA SER A 494 25.44 -23.19 12.91
C SER A 494 26.45 -24.10 13.63
N LEU A 495 26.00 -25.27 14.09
CA LEU A 495 26.87 -26.29 14.66
C LEU A 495 27.87 -26.82 13.62
N HIS A 496 27.44 -27.04 12.37
CA HIS A 496 28.34 -27.47 11.29
C HIS A 496 29.51 -26.48 11.06
N LYS A 497 29.22 -25.17 11.02
CA LYS A 497 30.24 -24.13 10.81
C LYS A 497 31.33 -24.10 11.90
N ASN A 498 30.98 -24.48 13.13
CA ASN A 498 31.91 -24.59 14.25
C ASN A 498 32.79 -25.85 14.18
N PHE A 499 32.34 -26.91 13.50
CA PHE A 499 33.15 -28.12 13.25
C PHE A 499 34.03 -28.01 11.99
N THR A 500 33.68 -27.15 11.03
CA THR A 500 34.44 -26.97 9.77
C THR A 500 35.36 -25.74 9.75
N SER A 501 35.40 -24.94 10.81
CA SER A 501 36.39 -23.85 10.93
C SER A 501 37.69 -24.41 11.55
N PRO A 502 38.82 -24.41 10.83
CA PRO A 502 40.08 -24.89 11.39
C PRO A 502 40.55 -23.90 12.47
N SER A 503 40.70 -24.39 13.69
CA SER A 503 41.33 -23.69 14.81
C SER A 503 42.76 -23.29 14.43
N LYS A 504 42.98 -22.00 14.15
CA LYS A 504 44.31 -21.39 14.26
C LYS A 504 44.64 -21.28 15.75
N GLN A 505 45.41 -22.23 16.28
CA GLN A 505 46.61 -21.99 17.10
C GLN A 505 47.15 -23.29 17.71
N LEU A 506 48.47 -23.26 17.93
CA LEU A 506 49.34 -24.23 18.61
C LEU A 506 49.90 -25.37 17.76
N ILE A 507 50.97 -25.06 17.01
CA ILE A 507 52.20 -25.86 17.12
C ILE A 507 53.36 -24.89 17.35
N SER A 508 53.92 -25.01 18.55
CA SER A 508 55.25 -24.56 18.95
C SER A 508 56.34 -25.26 18.14
N THR A 509 57.26 -24.47 17.59
CA THR A 509 58.72 -24.66 17.64
C THR A 509 59.36 -23.33 17.37
#